data_AF-A0A7S2NHQ9-F1
#
_entry.id   AF-A0A7S2NHQ9-F1
#
_cell.length_a   1.000
_cell.length_b   1.000
_cell.length_c   1.000
_cell.angle_alpha   90.00
_cell.angle_beta   90.00
_cell.angle_gamma   90.00
#
_symmetry.space_group_name_H-M   'P 1'
#
loop_
_entity.id
_entity.type
_entity.pdbx_description
1 polymer ?
#
loop_
_entity_poly.entity_id
_entity_poly.type
_entity_poly.pdbx_seq_one_letter_code
_entity_poly.pdbx_strand_id
1 'polypeptide(L)'
;DGGSEGGFFRHLVPGAPGDRYRIQLHVAGKWRTVSWSKLGGAAQSSESQAVVRAGSTARYSVHSQWASFSEVDMQPDPSEPGRFTLDVPFTMSRQFYFFIVRNGDWSQAIFPCEPVADAHSPICGPDDMPA
;
A
#
# COMPACT_ATOMS: atom_id res chain seq x y z
N ASP A 1 41.82 -23.12 16.86
CA ASP A 1 41.44 -23.46 15.47
C ASP A 1 40.09 -24.14 15.50
N GLY A 2 38.97 -23.48 15.17
CA GLY A 2 38.70 -22.81 13.89
C GLY A 2 38.20 -23.87 12.91
N GLY A 3 37.00 -23.86 12.34
CA GLY A 3 35.86 -22.98 12.41
C GLY A 3 34.65 -23.75 11.85
N SER A 4 33.47 -23.31 12.26
CA SER A 4 32.15 -23.77 11.83
C SER A 4 32.01 -23.88 10.31
N GLU A 5 31.62 -25.07 9.82
CA GLU A 5 31.05 -25.22 8.49
C GLU A 5 29.68 -24.52 8.45
N GLY A 6 29.67 -23.35 7.82
CA GLY A 6 28.47 -22.60 7.49
C GLY A 6 27.68 -23.35 6.44
N GLY A 7 26.53 -23.87 6.85
CA GLY A 7 25.62 -24.55 5.96
C GLY A 7 24.18 -24.47 6.44
N PHE A 8 23.53 -23.32 6.22
CA PHE A 8 22.06 -23.29 6.09
C PHE A 8 21.65 -22.29 5.00
N PHE A 9 21.55 -22.82 3.78
CA PHE A 9 20.68 -22.28 2.74
C PHE A 9 19.22 -22.31 3.25
N ARG A 10 18.41 -21.32 2.86
CA ARG A 10 17.15 -21.56 2.13
C ARG A 10 16.41 -20.26 1.81
N HIS A 11 16.37 -19.97 0.51
CA HIS A 11 15.18 -19.53 -0.24
C HIS A 11 14.15 -18.76 0.60
N LEU A 12 14.29 -17.43 0.65
CA LEU A 12 13.21 -16.56 1.11
C LEU A 12 12.04 -16.77 0.15
N VAL A 13 11.09 -17.62 0.52
CA VAL A 13 9.79 -17.63 -0.15
C VAL A 13 9.24 -16.21 0.03
N PRO A 14 9.07 -15.43 -1.05
CA PRO A 14 8.48 -14.10 -0.95
C PRO A 14 7.15 -14.20 -0.22
N GLY A 15 6.87 -13.25 0.67
CA GLY A 15 5.57 -13.22 1.33
C GLY A 15 4.46 -13.11 0.29
N ALA A 16 3.44 -13.95 0.38
CA ALA A 16 2.23 -13.83 -0.39
C ALA A 16 1.26 -12.86 0.31
N PRO A 17 0.45 -12.08 -0.42
CA PRO A 17 -0.59 -11.27 0.18
C PRO A 17 -1.51 -12.08 1.11
N GLY A 18 -1.57 -11.69 2.39
CA GLY A 18 -2.33 -12.40 3.44
C GLY A 18 -1.49 -13.31 4.34
N ASP A 19 -0.21 -13.48 4.05
CA ASP A 19 0.73 -14.06 4.99
C ASP A 19 0.78 -13.24 6.28
N ARG A 20 0.79 -13.93 7.42
CA ARG A 20 0.90 -13.29 8.73
C ARG A 20 2.31 -13.48 9.25
N TYR A 21 2.86 -12.41 9.81
CA TYR A 21 4.19 -12.42 10.40
C TYR A 21 4.12 -11.95 11.85
N ARG A 22 4.93 -12.57 12.70
CA ARG A 22 5.28 -12.03 14.01
C ARG A 22 6.56 -11.23 13.84
N ILE A 23 6.46 -9.94 14.13
CA ILE A 23 7.55 -8.98 14.10
C ILE A 23 7.99 -8.72 15.54
N GLN A 24 9.28 -8.87 15.83
CA GLN A 24 9.84 -8.57 17.14
C GLN A 24 11.02 -7.61 16.98
N LEU A 25 10.92 -6.43 17.59
CA LEU A 25 12.01 -5.48 17.72
C LEU A 25 12.81 -5.81 19.00
N HIS A 26 14.09 -6.12 18.83
CA HIS A 26 15.05 -6.31 19.91
C HIS A 26 15.86 -5.04 20.08
N VAL A 27 15.91 -4.49 21.30
CA VAL A 27 16.68 -3.28 21.63
C VAL A 27 17.71 -3.63 22.70
N ALA A 28 18.99 -3.43 22.38
CA ALA A 28 20.11 -3.64 23.30
C ALA A 28 21.00 -2.39 23.32
N GLY A 29 20.71 -1.48 24.25
CA GLY A 29 21.34 -0.16 24.29
C GLY A 29 21.06 0.64 23.02
N LYS A 30 22.11 0.98 22.26
CA LYS A 30 21.99 1.67 20.97
C LYS A 30 21.62 0.77 19.79
N TRP A 31 21.69 -0.55 19.96
CA TRP A 31 21.47 -1.51 18.89
C TRP A 31 19.99 -1.88 18.78
N ARG A 32 19.48 -1.89 17.56
CA ARG A 32 18.11 -2.26 17.24
C ARG A 32 18.14 -3.33 16.14
N THR A 33 17.50 -4.46 16.38
CA THR A 33 17.38 -5.55 15.40
C THR A 33 15.93 -5.96 15.30
N VAL A 34 15.40 -6.07 14.08
CA VAL A 34 14.06 -6.61 13.85
C VAL A 34 14.19 -8.07 13.43
N SER A 35 13.45 -8.94 14.10
CA SER A 35 13.30 -10.34 13.70
C SER A 35 11.86 -10.58 13.23
N TRP A 36 11.74 -11.35 12.15
CA TRP A 36 10.46 -11.67 11.51
C TRP A 36 10.32 -13.18 11.50
N SER A 37 9.16 -13.68 11.90
CA SER A 37 8.82 -15.09 11.78
C SER A 37 7.46 -15.24 11.12
N LYS A 38 7.39 -16.00 10.03
CA LYS A 38 6.13 -16.30 9.35
C LYS A 38 5.29 -17.16 10.30
N LEU A 39 4.09 -16.70 10.63
CA LEU A 39 3.14 -17.45 11.43
C LEU A 39 2.46 -18.46 10.50
N GLY A 40 2.69 -19.76 10.74
CA GLY A 40 2.08 -20.83 9.97
C GLY A 40 0.55 -20.75 10.02
N GLY A 41 -0.05 -20.35 8.90
CA GLY A 41 -1.50 -20.23 8.74
C GLY A 41 -1.84 -20.43 7.28
N ALA A 42 -2.45 -21.57 6.97
CA ALA A 42 -2.86 -21.94 5.64
C ALA A 42 -3.98 -21.01 5.13
N ALA A 43 -3.72 -20.36 4.00
CA ALA A 43 -4.66 -20.32 2.89
C ALA A 43 -3.82 -20.12 1.62
N GLN A 44 -3.33 -21.23 1.08
CA GLN A 44 -2.98 -21.29 -0.33
C GLN A 44 -4.30 -21.14 -1.11
N SER A 45 -4.71 -19.90 -1.39
CA SER A 45 -5.64 -19.63 -2.48
C SER A 45 -4.80 -19.55 -3.76
N SER A 46 -4.94 -20.60 -4.57
CA SER A 46 -4.38 -20.76 -5.91
C SER A 46 -4.72 -19.56 -6.80
N GLU A 47 -3.75 -19.23 -7.66
CA GLU A 47 -3.87 -18.45 -8.90
C GLU A 47 -4.42 -17.02 -8.83
N SER A 48 -3.52 -16.06 -9.05
CA SER A 48 -3.56 -14.99 -10.06
C SER A 48 -4.89 -14.30 -10.42
N GLN A 49 -5.88 -14.28 -9.54
CA GLN A 49 -6.89 -13.24 -9.51
C GLN A 49 -6.48 -12.31 -8.39
N ALA A 50 -6.36 -11.01 -8.69
CA ALA A 50 -6.32 -9.97 -7.67
C ALA A 50 -7.46 -10.29 -6.71
N VAL A 51 -7.11 -10.81 -5.52
CA VAL A 51 -8.10 -11.15 -4.53
C VAL A 51 -8.65 -9.81 -4.08
N VAL A 52 -9.72 -9.37 -4.71
CA VAL A 52 -10.70 -8.48 -4.10
C VAL A 52 -11.23 -9.29 -2.93
N ARG A 53 -10.45 -9.37 -1.86
CA ARG A 53 -10.87 -9.99 -0.61
C ARG A 53 -12.15 -9.27 -0.24
N ALA A 54 -13.20 -10.02 0.04
CA ALA A 54 -14.45 -9.50 0.57
C ALA A 54 -14.13 -8.41 1.61
N GLY A 55 -14.43 -7.16 1.24
CA GLY A 55 -14.15 -5.96 2.03
C GLY A 55 -12.66 -5.65 2.23
N SER A 56 -12.02 -5.00 1.25
CA SER A 56 -10.83 -4.20 1.57
C SER A 56 -11.20 -3.23 2.69
N THR A 57 -10.57 -3.34 3.86
CA THR A 57 -10.74 -2.38 4.97
C THR A 57 -9.97 -1.08 4.74
N ALA A 58 -9.43 -0.89 3.54
CA ALA A 58 -8.64 0.28 3.24
C ALA A 58 -9.56 1.50 3.13
N ARG A 59 -9.13 2.60 3.76
CA ARG A 59 -9.70 3.92 3.52
C ARG A 59 -8.89 4.60 2.43
N TYR A 60 -9.56 5.29 1.52
CA TYR A 60 -8.91 6.12 0.51
C TYR A 60 -9.37 7.56 0.70
N SER A 61 -8.45 8.49 0.59
CA SER A 61 -8.72 9.92 0.66
C SER A 61 -8.06 10.67 -0.48
N VAL A 62 -8.66 11.77 -0.91
CA VAL A 62 -8.11 12.66 -1.93
C VAL A 62 -7.53 13.89 -1.26
N HIS A 63 -6.30 14.24 -1.63
CA HIS A 63 -5.67 15.51 -1.29
C HIS A 63 -5.51 16.32 -2.57
N SER A 64 -6.10 17.50 -2.65
CA SER A 64 -6.10 18.31 -3.87
C SER A 64 -6.09 19.80 -3.60
N GLN A 65 -5.70 20.59 -4.61
CA GLN A 65 -5.69 22.05 -4.58
C GLN A 65 -7.04 22.66 -4.18
N TRP A 66 -8.17 22.12 -4.69
CA TRP A 66 -9.50 22.65 -4.36
C TRP A 66 -9.87 22.46 -2.88
N ALA A 67 -9.22 21.51 -2.21
CA ALA A 67 -9.37 21.24 -0.79
C ALA A 67 -8.23 21.84 0.05
N SER A 68 -7.37 22.69 -0.53
CA SER A 68 -6.13 23.15 0.11
C SER A 68 -5.26 22.00 0.64
N PHE A 69 -5.26 20.88 -0.08
CA PHE A 69 -4.61 19.60 0.28
C PHE A 69 -5.06 18.99 1.62
N SER A 70 -6.23 19.37 2.13
CA SER A 70 -6.88 18.64 3.23
C SER A 70 -7.36 17.26 2.78
N GLU A 71 -7.46 16.34 3.75
CA GLU A 71 -7.94 14.97 3.54
C GLU A 71 -9.44 14.98 3.24
N VAL A 72 -9.85 14.47 2.08
CA VAL A 72 -11.26 14.27 1.75
C VAL A 72 -11.53 12.80 1.46
N ASP A 73 -12.32 12.15 2.32
CA ASP A 73 -12.60 10.71 2.24
C ASP A 73 -13.37 10.32 0.97
N MET A 74 -12.88 9.29 0.28
CA MET A 74 -13.60 8.61 -0.80
C MET A 74 -14.60 7.62 -0.22
N GLN A 75 -15.75 7.48 -0.86
CA GLN A 75 -16.80 6.56 -0.44
C GLN A 75 -16.68 5.24 -1.19
N PRO A 76 -16.71 4.08 -0.50
CA PRO A 76 -16.77 2.78 -1.18
C PRO A 76 -18.11 2.63 -1.92
N ASP A 77 -18.07 2.09 -3.13
CA ASP A 77 -19.27 1.74 -3.87
C ASP A 77 -19.83 0.42 -3.30
N PRO A 78 -21.06 0.41 -2.72
CA PRO A 78 -21.64 -0.80 -2.15
C PRO A 78 -21.99 -1.85 -3.22
N SER A 79 -22.10 -1.45 -4.49
CA SER A 79 -22.45 -2.33 -5.61
C SER A 79 -21.22 -2.97 -6.28
N GLU A 80 -20.04 -2.37 -6.15
CA GLU A 80 -18.80 -2.84 -6.77
C GLU A 80 -17.65 -2.88 -5.73
N PRO A 81 -17.42 -4.03 -5.07
CA PRO A 81 -16.36 -4.15 -4.07
C PRO A 81 -14.99 -3.76 -4.63
N GLY A 82 -14.32 -2.84 -3.92
CA GLY A 82 -13.02 -2.31 -4.32
C GLY A 82 -13.07 -1.03 -5.16
N ARG A 83 -14.26 -0.60 -5.62
CA ARG A 83 -14.46 0.73 -6.18
C ARG A 83 -14.68 1.75 -5.06
N PHE A 84 -14.01 2.89 -5.19
CA PHE A 84 -14.18 4.06 -4.32
C PHE A 84 -14.43 5.28 -5.20
N THR A 85 -15.33 6.16 -4.77
CA THR A 85 -15.78 7.34 -5.53
C THR A 85 -15.75 8.58 -4.65
N LEU A 86 -15.44 9.73 -5.26
CA LEU A 86 -15.57 11.05 -4.65
C LEU A 86 -16.15 12.00 -5.68
N ASP A 87 -17.26 12.65 -5.34
CA ASP A 87 -17.81 13.74 -6.15
C ASP A 87 -17.07 15.03 -5.82
N VAL A 88 -16.46 15.63 -6.84
CA VAL A 88 -15.64 16.84 -6.70
C VAL A 88 -16.39 18.04 -7.28
N PRO A 89 -16.46 19.19 -6.57
CA PRO A 89 -17.06 20.39 -7.11
C PRO A 89 -16.22 20.93 -8.28
N PHE A 90 -16.79 20.88 -9.48
CA PHE A 90 -16.12 21.38 -10.68
C PHE A 90 -16.20 22.92 -10.73
N THR A 91 -15.19 23.59 -10.18
CA THR A 91 -14.98 25.04 -10.40
C THR A 91 -14.10 25.26 -11.63
N MET A 92 -14.16 26.45 -12.23
CA MET A 92 -13.87 26.75 -13.66
C MET A 92 -12.52 26.32 -14.27
N SER A 93 -11.56 25.79 -13.51
CA SER A 93 -10.32 25.22 -14.07
C SER A 93 -10.53 23.75 -14.46
N ARG A 94 -10.16 23.40 -15.70
CA ARG A 94 -10.25 22.02 -16.21
C ARG A 94 -9.15 21.09 -15.69
N GLN A 95 -8.23 21.59 -14.86
CA GLN A 95 -7.03 20.89 -14.42
C GLN A 95 -6.80 21.17 -12.94
N PHE A 96 -6.51 20.11 -12.18
CA PHE A 96 -6.14 20.20 -10.77
C PHE A 96 -5.11 19.14 -10.45
N TYR A 97 -4.21 19.45 -9.52
CA TYR A 97 -3.34 18.43 -8.93
C TYR A 97 -4.08 17.72 -7.80
N PHE A 98 -3.95 16.41 -7.76
CA PHE A 98 -4.47 15.60 -6.66
C PHE A 98 -3.59 14.37 -6.42
N PHE A 99 -3.69 13.84 -5.21
CA PHE A 99 -3.14 12.57 -4.78
C PHE A 99 -4.27 11.75 -4.14
N ILE A 100 -4.28 10.44 -4.36
CA ILE A 100 -5.12 9.51 -3.60
C ILE A 100 -4.22 8.84 -2.56
N VAL A 101 -4.56 8.95 -1.29
CA VAL A 101 -3.77 8.39 -0.18
C VAL A 101 -4.53 7.23 0.43
N ARG A 102 -3.87 6.08 0.55
CA ARG A 102 -4.44 4.88 1.18
C ARG A 102 -4.12 4.88 2.68
N ASN A 103 -5.13 4.67 3.51
CA ASN A 103 -5.05 4.58 4.97
C ASN A 103 -4.38 5.78 5.68
N GLY A 104 -4.36 6.96 5.03
CA GLY A 104 -3.65 8.13 5.54
C GLY A 104 -2.11 7.98 5.53
N ASP A 105 -1.58 7.01 4.80
CA ASP A 105 -0.14 6.75 4.70
C ASP A 105 0.39 7.30 3.37
N TRP A 106 1.18 8.38 3.42
CA TRP A 106 1.75 9.03 2.24
C TRP A 106 2.74 8.16 1.47
N SER A 107 3.34 7.15 2.10
CA SER A 107 4.12 6.14 1.38
C SER A 107 3.24 5.24 0.49
N GLN A 108 1.92 5.29 0.69
CA GLN A 108 0.92 4.61 -0.12
C GLN A 108 0.11 5.59 -0.99
N ALA A 109 0.71 6.71 -1.39
CA ALA A 109 0.10 7.65 -2.30
C ALA A 109 0.02 7.09 -3.73
N ILE A 110 -1.07 7.41 -4.42
CA ILE A 110 -1.37 7.04 -5.80
C ILE A 110 -1.65 8.33 -6.57
N PHE A 111 -0.97 8.52 -7.69
CA PHE A 111 -1.05 9.77 -8.46
C PHE A 111 -0.69 9.52 -9.93
N PRO A 112 -1.09 10.40 -10.87
CA PRO A 112 -0.64 10.29 -12.25
C PRO A 112 0.87 10.50 -12.38
N CYS A 113 1.56 9.68 -13.18
CA CYS A 113 3.01 9.79 -13.36
C CYS A 113 3.46 11.06 -14.10
N GLU A 114 2.53 11.70 -14.81
CA GLU A 114 2.81 12.84 -15.68
C GLU A 114 1.98 14.06 -15.26
N PRO A 115 2.54 15.27 -15.34
CA PRO A 115 1.76 16.49 -15.21
C PRO A 115 0.69 16.57 -16.30
N VAL A 116 -0.50 17.09 -15.95
CA VAL A 116 -1.62 17.26 -16.90
C VAL A 116 -2.08 15.91 -17.52
N ALA A 117 -2.07 14.87 -16.70
CA ALA A 117 -2.57 13.55 -17.05
C ALA A 117 -4.08 13.51 -17.33
N ASP A 118 -4.49 12.54 -18.16
CA ASP A 118 -5.88 12.17 -18.39
C ASP A 118 -6.18 10.76 -17.84
N ALA A 119 -7.38 10.24 -18.13
CA ALA A 119 -7.83 8.94 -17.64
C ALA A 119 -7.04 7.74 -18.21
N HIS A 120 -6.22 7.94 -19.24
CA HIS A 120 -5.40 6.93 -19.88
C HIS A 120 -3.91 7.05 -19.52
N SER A 121 -3.52 8.13 -18.84
CA SER A 121 -2.15 8.32 -18.39
C SER A 121 -1.73 7.25 -17.37
N PRO A 122 -0.44 6.88 -17.35
CA PRO A 122 0.08 5.92 -16.38
C PRO A 122 -0.08 6.44 -14.94
N ILE A 123 -0.35 5.50 -14.03
CA ILE A 123 -0.49 5.76 -12.60
C ILE A 123 0.82 5.35 -11.89
N CYS A 124 1.25 6.19 -10.97
CA CYS A 124 2.45 6.04 -10.14
C CYS A 124 2.06 5.85 -8.66
N GLY A 125 2.99 5.26 -7.92
CA GLY A 125 2.75 4.80 -6.55
C GLY A 125 1.72 3.65 -6.49
N PRO A 126 1.48 3.05 -5.31
CA PRO A 126 2.28 3.20 -4.09
C PRO A 126 3.66 2.57 -4.30
N ASP A 127 4.71 3.35 -4.05
CA ASP A 127 6.10 2.97 -4.19
C ASP A 127 6.78 2.94 -2.81
N ASP A 128 7.76 2.05 -2.61
CA ASP A 128 8.53 1.92 -1.36
C ASP A 128 9.50 3.10 -1.15
N MET A 129 9.10 4.33 -1.49
CA MET A 129 9.90 5.50 -1.20
C MET A 129 9.91 5.75 0.32
N PRO A 130 11.09 5.78 0.95
CA PRO A 130 11.19 6.10 2.37
C PRO A 130 10.67 7.52 2.59
N ALA A 131 9.80 7.66 3.60
CA ALA A 131 9.24 8.94 4.06
C ALA A 131 10.32 9.96 4.46
#